data_AF-A0A7K0NUH1-F1
#
_entry.id   AF-A0A7K0NUH1-F1
#
_cell.length_a   1.000
_cell.length_b   1.000
_cell.length_c   1.000
_cell.angle_alpha   90.00
_cell.angle_beta   90.00
_cell.angle_gamma   90.00
#
_symmetry.space_group_name_H-M   'P 1'
#
loop_
_entity.id
_entity.type
_entity.pdbx_description
1 polymer ?
#
loop_
_entity_poly.entity_id
_entity_poly.type
_entity_poly.pdbx_seq_one_letter_code
_entity_poly.pdbx_strand_id
1 'polypeptide(L)' 'MKPDRTVEDSRGVDVSQIRRQLQMTVPERVRSMVDAANTMLAIQKRAQASLEGEL' A
#
# COMPACT_ATOMS: atom_id res chain seq x y z
N MET A 1 -7.24 -13.50 12.26
CA MET A 1 -6.12 -12.81 12.93
C MET A 1 -6.55 -11.38 13.15
N LYS A 2 -6.62 -10.88 14.40
CA LYS A 2 -6.91 -9.46 14.64
C LYS A 2 -5.68 -8.65 14.20
N PRO A 3 -5.82 -7.52 13.49
CA PRO A 3 -4.67 -6.68 13.17
C PRO A 3 -3.98 -6.27 14.46
N ASP A 4 -2.67 -6.46 14.53
CA ASP A 4 -1.87 -6.03 15.66
C ASP A 4 -1.84 -4.51 15.66
N ARG A 5 -2.69 -3.90 16.48
CA ARG A 5 -2.82 -2.43 16.60
C ARG A 5 -1.67 -1.79 17.37
N THR A 6 -0.66 -2.55 17.80
CA THR A 6 0.53 -1.98 18.47
C THR A 6 1.42 -1.16 17.54
N VAL A 7 1.14 -1.22 16.23
CA VAL A 7 1.94 -0.60 15.17
C VAL A 7 1.34 0.72 14.66
N GLU A 8 0.07 0.99 14.97
CA GLU A 8 -0.67 2.19 14.57
C GLU A 8 -0.61 3.26 15.67
N ASP A 9 -0.47 4.54 15.28
CA ASP A 9 -0.60 5.66 16.22
C ASP A 9 -2.07 6.04 16.50
N SER A 10 -2.28 7.05 17.36
CA SER A 10 -3.62 7.53 17.72
C SER A 10 -4.44 8.09 16.56
N ARG A 11 -3.84 8.28 15.38
CA ARG A 11 -4.49 8.74 14.14
C ARG A 11 -4.81 7.57 13.21
N GLY A 12 -4.46 6.33 13.59
CA GLY A 12 -4.60 5.13 12.76
C GLY A 12 -3.51 5.01 11.70
N VAL A 13 -2.37 5.69 11.88
CA VAL A 13 -1.24 5.64 10.94
C VAL A 13 -0.28 4.53 11.35
N ASP A 14 0.06 3.62 10.43
CA ASP A 14 1.09 2.60 10.64
C ASP A 14 2.48 3.24 10.78
N VAL A 15 2.96 3.34 12.02
CA VAL A 15 4.26 3.95 12.34
C VAL A 15 5.41 3.06 11.90
N SER A 16 5.21 1.74 11.80
CA SER A 16 6.28 0.85 11.30
C SER A 16 6.56 1.07 9.83
N GLN A 17 5.53 1.37 9.04
CA GLN A 17 5.70 1.71 7.63
C GLN A 17 6.58 2.97 7.48
N ILE A 18 6.31 4.00 8.29
CA ILE A 18 7.11 5.24 8.29
C ILE A 18 8.56 4.95 8.70
N ARG A 19 8.76 4.20 9.79
CA ARG A 19 10.11 3.83 10.25
C ARG A 19 10.89 3.07 9.19
N ARG A 20 10.24 2.14 8.48
CA ARG A 20 10.84 1.38 7.37
C ARG A 20 11.24 2.32 6.24
N GLN A 21 10.38 3.26 5.85
CA GLN A 21 10.70 4.22 4.78
C GLN A 21 11.88 5.14 5.14
N LEU A 22 12.02 5.54 6.41
CA LEU A 22 13.13 6.37 6.88
C LEU A 22 14.48 5.62 6.85
N GLN A 23 14.47 4.29 6.90
CA GLN A 23 15.67 3.45 6.84
C GLN A 23 16.08 3.08 5.40
N MET A 24 15.25 3.40 4.41
CA MET A 24 15.50 3.09 3.00
C MET A 24 16.36 4.15 2.33
N THR A 25 17.24 3.71 1.44
CA THR A 25 17.91 4.58 0.46
C THR A 25 16.89 5.18 -0.52
N VAL A 26 17.28 6.27 -1.20
CA VAL A 26 16.43 6.89 -2.24
C VAL A 26 16.00 5.87 -3.32
N PRO A 27 16.90 5.05 -3.90
CA PRO A 27 16.49 4.05 -4.89
C PRO A 27 15.48 3.03 -4.35
N GLU A 28 15.63 2.59 -3.10
CA GLU A 28 14.71 1.64 -2.47
C GLU A 28 13.33 2.25 -2.25
N ARG A 29 13.27 3.50 -1.80
CA ARG A 29 12.01 4.25 -1.67
C ARG A 29 11.30 4.38 -3.01
N VAL A 30 12.03 4.74 -4.07
CA VAL A 30 11.45 4.88 -5.42
C VAL A 30 10.88 3.55 -5.90
N ARG A 31 11.61 2.44 -5.77
CA ARG A 31 11.11 1.10 -6.12
C ARG A 31 9.83 0.77 -5.36
N SER A 32 9.84 0.96 -4.04
CA SER A 32 8.67 0.70 -3.21
C SER A 32 7.45 1.53 -3.60
N MET A 33 7.62 2.80 -3.97
CA MET A 33 6.53 3.66 -4.46
C MET A 33 5.99 3.20 -5.81
N VAL A 34 6.87 2.80 -6.74
CA VAL A 34 6.47 2.29 -8.06
C VAL A 34 5.69 0.98 -7.92
N ASP A 35 6.14 0.06 -7.06
CA ASP A 35 5.46 -1.20 -6.80
C ASP A 35 4.05 -1.00 -6.20
N ALA A 36 3.92 -0.06 -5.26
CA ALA A 36 2.64 0.31 -4.68
C ALA A 36 1.70 0.90 -5.74
N ALA A 37 2.20 1.81 -6.57
CA ALA A 37 1.42 2.42 -7.65
C ALA A 37 0.94 1.38 -8.68
N ASN A 38 1.82 0.48 -9.09
CA ASN A 38 1.49 -0.60 -10.03
C ASN A 38 0.44 -1.54 -9.45
N THR A 39 0.52 -1.84 -8.15
CA THR A 39 -0.47 -2.65 -7.44
C THR A 39 -1.84 -1.97 -7.44
N MET A 40 -1.90 -0.67 -7.11
CA MET A 40 -3.15 0.09 -7.12
C MET A 40 -3.77 0.16 -8.52
N LEU A 41 -2.96 0.37 -9.56
CA LEU A 41 -3.42 0.33 -10.95
C LEU A 41 -3.98 -1.04 -11.33
N ALA A 42 -3.33 -2.13 -10.89
CA ALA A 42 -3.82 -3.48 -11.15
C ALA A 42 -5.16 -3.75 -10.45
N ILE A 43 -5.33 -3.28 -9.21
CA ILE A 43 -6.60 -3.36 -8.48
C ILE A 43 -7.69 -2.58 -9.22
N GLN A 44 -7.40 -1.35 -9.63
CA GLN A 44 -8.34 -0.51 -10.37
C GLN A 44 -8.80 -1.17 -11.68
N LYS A 45 -7.85 -1.71 -12.46
CA LYS A 45 -8.16 -2.43 -13.71
C LYS A 45 -9.05 -3.64 -13.47
N ARG A 46 -8.78 -4.41 -12.42
CA ARG A 46 -9.61 -5.57 -12.05
C ARG A 46 -11.01 -5.16 -11.60
N ALA A 47 -11.12 -4.08 -10.82
CA ALA A 47 -12.40 -3.55 -10.39
C ALA A 47 -13.23 -3.06 -11.60
N GLN A 48 -12.61 -2.35 -12.54
CA GLN A 48 -13.26 -1.93 -13.78
C GLN A 48 -13.74 -3.12 -14.61
N ALA A 49 -12.88 -4.11 -14.85
CA ALA A 49 -13.26 -5.32 -15.58
C ALA A 49 -14.41 -6.09 -14.89
N SER A 50 -14.45 -6.10 -13.55
CA SER A 50 -15.55 -6.72 -12.79
C SER A 50 -16.88 -5.98 -12.99
N LEU A 51 -16.85 -4.64 -13.11
CA LEU A 51 -18.04 -3.83 -13.36
C LEU A 51 -18.51 -3.93 -14.81
N GLU A 52 -17.59 -4.06 -15.76
CA GLU A 52 -17.89 -4.18 -17.19
C GLU A 52 -18.36 -5.59 -17.59
N GLY A 53 -17.97 -6.62 -16.84
CA GLY A 53 -18.34 -8.02 -17.08
C GLY A 53 -19.66 -8.50 -16.46
N GLU A 54 -20.43 -7.61 -15.84
CA GLU A 54 -21.74 -7.89 -15.21
C GLU A 54 -22.96 -7.52 -16.10
N LEU A 55 -22.84 -7.59 -17.44
CA LEU A 55 -23.97 -7.52 -18.40
C LEU A 55 -24.05 -8.74 -19.31
#